data_AF-A0A6C0EVM1-F1
#
_entry.id   AF-A0A6C0EVM1-F1
#
_cell.length_a   1.000
_cell.length_b   1.000
_cell.length_c   1.000
_cell.angle_alpha   90.00
_cell.angle_beta   90.00
_cell.angle_gamma   90.00
#
_symmetry.space_group_name_H-M   'P 1'
#
loop_
_entity.id
_entity.type
_entity.pdbx_description
1 polymer ?
#
loop_
_entity_poly.entity_id
_entity_poly.type
_entity_poly.pdbx_seq_one_letter_code
_entity_poly.pdbx_strand_id
1 'polypeptide(L)'
;MNTCIVKRLANELKTELTLNYDKISVIYGTNSTSVNINNVTFILSNSYPFSPPSIFINTFSNNISYYQFMISSSPRINRITRTLNNNTCMCCTTITCKNNWMPAYDLKKLMTEIEKIKQIKQKTKYIMMTEIVCNDFSYRIHDNVNADIEHVILGFLY
;
A
#
# COMPACT_ATOMS: atom_id res chain seq x y z
N MET A 1 -2.68 -5.46 31.48
CA MET A 1 -2.06 -5.56 30.13
C MET A 1 -2.29 -6.97 29.62
N ASN A 2 -2.85 -7.15 28.41
CA ASN A 2 -3.17 -8.48 27.88
C ASN A 2 -1.87 -9.24 27.53
N THR A 3 -1.50 -10.21 28.36
CA THR A 3 -0.23 -10.96 28.26
C THR A 3 -0.10 -11.75 26.96
N CYS A 4 -1.21 -12.12 26.32
CA CYS A 4 -1.21 -12.86 25.07
C CYS A 4 -0.78 -11.99 23.88
N ILE A 5 -1.25 -10.76 23.80
CA ILE A 5 -0.87 -9.81 22.74
C ILE A 5 0.62 -9.50 22.82
N VAL A 6 1.14 -9.27 24.03
CA VAL A 6 2.57 -8.97 24.23
C VAL A 6 3.44 -10.13 23.76
N LYS A 7 3.11 -11.37 24.16
CA LYS A 7 3.85 -12.56 23.71
C LYS A 7 3.79 -12.75 22.20
N ARG A 8 2.61 -12.58 21.60
CA ARG A 8 2.44 -12.68 20.16
C ARG A 8 3.25 -11.61 19.42
N LEU A 9 3.11 -10.35 19.82
CA LEU A 9 3.82 -9.24 19.21
C LEU A 9 5.34 -9.40 19.33
N ALA A 10 5.83 -9.84 20.49
CA ALA A 10 7.25 -10.14 20.69
C ALA A 10 7.73 -11.21 19.69
N ASN A 11 6.94 -12.26 19.45
CA ASN A 11 7.26 -13.26 18.44
C ASN A 11 7.27 -12.68 17.02
N GLU A 12 6.24 -11.92 16.63
CA GLU A 12 6.14 -11.31 15.30
C GLU A 12 7.31 -10.35 15.01
N LEU A 13 7.70 -9.55 16.00
CA LEU A 13 8.83 -8.62 15.91
C LEU A 13 10.19 -9.34 15.88
N LYS A 14 10.33 -10.45 16.61
CA LYS A 14 11.59 -11.21 16.72
C LYS A 14 11.97 -11.90 15.41
N THR A 15 10.99 -12.40 14.65
CA THR A 15 11.27 -13.30 13.53
C THR A 15 11.92 -12.63 12.33
N GLU A 16 11.47 -11.45 11.88
CA GLU A 16 12.01 -10.84 10.64
C GLU A 16 11.89 -9.31 10.52
N LEU A 17 11.14 -8.63 11.38
CA LEU A 17 10.92 -7.19 11.25
C LEU A 17 12.17 -6.36 11.61
N THR A 18 13.06 -6.88 12.45
CA THR A 18 14.28 -6.15 12.86
C THR A 18 15.36 -6.05 11.79
N LEU A 19 15.32 -6.88 10.73
CA LEU A 19 16.36 -6.87 9.68
C LEU A 19 16.06 -5.90 8.52
N ASN A 20 14.79 -5.55 8.31
CA ASN A 20 14.34 -4.87 7.09
C ASN A 20 13.70 -3.49 7.31
N TYR A 21 13.57 -3.03 8.56
CA TYR A 21 12.86 -1.80 8.88
C TYR A 21 13.68 -0.91 9.83
N ASP A 22 13.91 0.34 9.41
CA ASP A 22 14.80 1.28 10.10
C ASP A 22 14.22 1.83 11.41
N LYS A 23 12.89 1.87 11.54
CA LYS A 23 12.20 2.47 12.69
C LYS A 23 11.01 1.64 13.11
N ILE A 24 11.15 0.94 14.25
CA ILE A 24 10.04 0.25 14.91
C ILE A 24 9.83 0.89 16.28
N SER A 25 8.59 1.25 16.61
CA SER A 25 8.21 1.66 17.97
C SER A 25 6.91 0.99 18.40
N VAL A 26 6.83 0.64 19.68
CA VAL A 26 5.66 -0.02 20.27
C VAL A 26 5.21 0.80 21.47
N ILE A 27 3.94 1.20 21.48
CA ILE A 27 3.31 1.95 22.57
C ILE A 27 2.15 1.10 23.10
N TYR A 28 2.25 0.71 24.36
CA TYR A 28 1.24 -0.10 25.02
C TYR A 28 0.20 0.78 25.71
N GLY A 29 -1.06 0.64 25.32
CA GLY A 29 -2.20 1.25 25.98
C GLY A 29 -3.03 0.23 26.76
N THR A 30 -4.03 0.72 27.48
CA THR A 30 -4.97 -0.11 28.26
C THR A 30 -5.89 -0.95 27.36
N ASN A 31 -6.35 -0.37 26.25
CA ASN A 31 -7.34 -0.99 25.35
C ASN A 31 -6.76 -1.41 24.00
N SER A 32 -5.56 -0.91 23.67
CA SER A 32 -4.91 -1.17 22.40
C SER A 32 -3.40 -1.04 22.50
N THR A 33 -2.68 -1.72 21.63
CA THR A 33 -1.23 -1.53 21.41
C THR A 33 -1.01 -0.87 20.07
N SER A 34 -0.26 0.23 20.03
CA SER A 34 0.14 0.89 18.79
C SER A 34 1.54 0.39 18.40
N VAL A 35 1.69 -0.05 17.16
CA VAL A 35 2.96 -0.48 16.58
C VAL A 35 3.23 0.38 15.36
N ASN A 36 4.32 1.14 15.37
CA ASN A 36 4.76 1.93 14.23
C ASN A 36 5.93 1.23 13.58
N ILE A 37 5.85 1.02 12.27
CA ILE A 37 6.90 0.44 11.44
C ILE A 37 7.09 1.38 10.25
N ASN A 38 8.23 2.07 10.20
CA ASN A 38 8.51 3.14 9.24
C ASN A 38 7.38 4.19 9.20
N ASN A 39 6.66 4.24 8.08
CA ASN A 39 5.55 5.14 7.78
C ASN A 39 4.18 4.43 7.83
N VAL A 40 4.08 3.36 8.60
CA VAL A 40 2.83 2.62 8.84
C VAL A 40 2.59 2.49 10.34
N THR A 41 1.37 2.77 10.78
CA THR A 41 0.91 2.59 12.16
C THR A 41 -0.18 1.52 12.21
N PHE A 42 0.03 0.52 13.06
CA PHE A 42 -0.93 -0.53 13.39
C PHE A 42 -1.50 -0.28 14.78
N ILE A 43 -2.83 -0.29 14.89
CA ILE A 43 -3.54 -0.25 16.16
C ILE A 43 -4.14 -1.62 16.42
N LEU A 44 -3.52 -2.35 17.34
CA LEU A 44 -3.93 -3.69 17.77
C LEU A 44 -4.93 -3.56 18.92
N SER A 45 -6.18 -3.97 18.71
CA SER A 45 -7.16 -4.05 19.80
C SER A 45 -6.84 -5.21 20.75
N ASN A 46 -7.48 -5.23 21.92
CA ASN A 46 -7.39 -6.36 22.86
C ASN A 46 -7.85 -7.71 22.28
N SER A 47 -8.55 -7.71 21.14
CA SER A 47 -8.99 -8.90 20.42
C SER A 47 -7.99 -9.38 19.36
N TYR A 48 -6.89 -8.64 19.11
CA TYR A 48 -5.83 -9.13 18.24
C TYR A 48 -5.26 -10.43 18.86
N PRO A 49 -5.14 -11.52 18.09
CA PRO A 49 -5.18 -11.61 16.62
C PRO A 49 -6.48 -12.10 16.00
N PHE A 50 -7.53 -12.27 16.79
CA PHE A 50 -8.83 -12.74 16.31
C PHE A 50 -9.60 -11.67 15.55
N SER A 51 -9.16 -10.41 15.64
CA SER A 51 -9.61 -9.29 14.81
C SER A 51 -8.42 -8.63 14.11
N PRO A 52 -8.58 -8.14 12.86
CA PRO A 52 -7.53 -7.43 12.15
C PRO A 52 -7.17 -6.12 12.87
N PRO A 53 -5.93 -5.64 12.73
CA PRO A 53 -5.56 -4.33 13.25
C PRO A 53 -6.13 -3.20 12.40
N SER A 54 -6.33 -2.03 13.01
CA SER A 54 -6.57 -0.79 12.24
C SER A 54 -5.24 -0.28 11.73
N ILE A 55 -5.16 0.07 10.44
CA ILE A 55 -3.91 0.46 9.79
C ILE A 55 -4.00 1.88 9.30
N PHE A 56 -2.95 2.65 9.54
CA PHE A 56 -2.78 4.01 9.07
C PHE A 56 -1.46 4.16 8.31
N ILE A 57 -1.50 4.86 7.19
CA ILE A 57 -0.32 5.24 6.42
C ILE A 57 0.04 6.66 6.81
N ASN A 58 1.24 6.83 7.37
CA ASN A 58 1.75 8.12 7.82
C ASN A 58 2.37 8.85 6.63
N THR A 59 1.80 9.99 6.27
CA THR A 59 2.33 10.87 5.23
C THR A 59 2.92 12.14 5.87
N PHE A 60 3.54 12.99 5.06
CA PHE A 60 4.08 14.27 5.55
C PHE A 60 3.00 15.20 6.12
N SER A 61 1.77 15.14 5.61
CA SER A 61 0.70 16.07 5.98
C SER A 61 -0.33 15.48 6.93
N ASN A 62 -0.60 14.18 6.85
CA ASN A 62 -1.59 13.50 7.69
C ASN A 62 -1.41 11.98 7.75
N ASN A 63 -2.11 11.37 8.71
CA ASN A 63 -2.30 9.92 8.75
C ASN A 63 -3.60 9.58 8.03
N ILE A 64 -3.52 8.73 7.01
CA ILE A 64 -4.70 8.25 6.27
C ILE A 64 -4.98 6.80 6.64
N SER A 65 -6.27 6.44 6.76
CA SER A 65 -6.61 5.03 6.97
C SER A 65 -6.17 4.19 5.77
N TYR A 66 -5.81 2.93 6.00
CA TYR A 66 -5.39 2.03 4.93
C TYR A 66 -6.49 1.81 3.88
N TYR A 67 -7.76 1.82 4.31
CA TYR A 67 -8.90 1.80 3.40
C TYR A 67 -8.91 2.99 2.44
N GLN A 68 -8.75 4.22 2.96
CA GLN A 68 -8.63 5.43 2.14
C GLN A 68 -7.38 5.39 1.26
N PHE A 69 -6.28 4.82 1.75
CA PHE A 69 -5.07 4.65 0.96
C PHE A 69 -5.31 3.73 -0.26
N MET A 70 -6.14 2.71 -0.15
CA MET A 70 -6.42 1.80 -1.27
C MET A 70 -7.33 2.40 -2.34
N ILE A 71 -8.23 3.32 -1.98
CA ILE A 71 -9.29 3.78 -2.89
C ILE A 71 -8.93 5.12 -3.53
N SER A 72 -9.29 5.30 -4.80
CA SER A 72 -9.25 6.60 -5.46
C SER A 72 -10.67 7.12 -5.69
N SER A 73 -10.86 8.44 -5.63
CA SER A 73 -12.10 9.08 -6.06
C SER A 73 -12.24 9.12 -7.58
N SER A 74 -11.15 8.94 -8.34
CA SER A 74 -11.18 9.00 -9.80
C SER A 74 -11.61 7.65 -10.40
N PRO A 75 -12.71 7.60 -11.19
CA PRO A 75 -13.13 6.39 -11.88
C PRO A 75 -12.04 5.83 -12.82
N ARG A 76 -11.26 6.71 -13.45
CA ARG A 76 -10.14 6.35 -14.33
C ARG A 76 -9.04 5.63 -13.54
N ILE A 77 -8.61 6.19 -12.42
CA ILE A 77 -7.59 5.57 -11.56
C ILE A 77 -8.10 4.23 -11.01
N ASN A 78 -9.36 4.14 -10.62
CA ASN A 78 -9.97 2.90 -10.17
C ASN A 78 -10.00 1.83 -11.27
N ARG A 79 -10.22 2.20 -12.54
CA ARG A 79 -10.15 1.27 -13.67
C ARG A 79 -8.74 0.73 -13.85
N ILE A 80 -7.73 1.60 -13.89
CA ILE A 80 -6.32 1.19 -14.09
C ILE A 80 -5.85 0.28 -12.93
N THR A 81 -6.13 0.68 -11.69
CA THR A 81 -5.73 -0.11 -10.51
C THR A 81 -6.42 -1.47 -10.47
N ARG A 82 -7.70 -1.57 -10.87
CA ARG A 82 -8.38 -2.86 -11.03
C ARG A 82 -7.72 -3.73 -12.09
N THR A 83 -7.40 -3.18 -13.27
CA THR A 83 -6.69 -3.93 -14.32
C THR A 83 -5.37 -4.49 -13.81
N LEU A 84 -4.59 -3.69 -13.07
CA LEU A 84 -3.34 -4.13 -12.46
C LEU A 84 -3.51 -5.14 -11.31
N ASN A 85 -4.72 -5.23 -10.74
CA ASN A 85 -5.08 -6.14 -9.65
C ASN A 85 -6.07 -7.22 -10.12
N ASN A 86 -5.84 -7.81 -11.29
CA ASN A 86 -6.62 -8.91 -11.86
C ASN A 86 -8.13 -8.62 -11.93
N ASN A 87 -8.50 -7.39 -12.26
CA ASN A 87 -9.88 -6.89 -12.34
C ASN A 87 -10.67 -6.92 -11.02
N THR A 88 -10.00 -6.92 -9.86
CA THR A 88 -10.64 -6.95 -8.53
C THR A 88 -10.41 -5.65 -7.73
N CYS A 89 -11.32 -5.31 -6.81
CA CYS A 89 -11.06 -4.19 -5.88
C CYS A 89 -9.93 -4.57 -4.92
N MET A 90 -8.92 -3.71 -4.79
CA MET A 90 -7.86 -3.87 -3.78
C MET A 90 -8.44 -4.00 -2.36
N CYS A 91 -9.52 -3.27 -2.07
CA CYS A 91 -10.25 -3.30 -0.81
C CYS A 91 -10.93 -4.65 -0.48
N CYS A 92 -11.27 -5.45 -1.48
CA CYS A 92 -11.94 -6.74 -1.30
C CYS A 92 -10.93 -7.89 -1.19
N THR A 93 -9.72 -7.70 -1.69
CA THR A 93 -8.65 -8.72 -1.70
C THR A 93 -7.65 -8.55 -0.56
N THR A 94 -7.70 -7.45 0.18
CA THR A 94 -6.83 -7.22 1.33
C THR A 94 -7.07 -8.23 2.44
N ILE A 95 -6.01 -8.66 3.12
CA ILE A 95 -6.05 -9.56 4.27
C ILE A 95 -6.76 -8.93 5.48
N THR A 96 -6.88 -7.60 5.55
CA THR A 96 -7.66 -6.94 6.60
C THR A 96 -9.15 -6.88 6.30
N CYS A 97 -9.60 -7.34 5.12
CA CYS A 97 -11.01 -7.46 4.83
C CYS A 97 -11.63 -8.50 5.77
N LYS A 98 -12.82 -8.23 6.30
CA LYS A 98 -13.47 -9.07 7.33
C LYS A 98 -13.55 -10.55 6.95
N ASN A 99 -13.76 -10.86 5.67
CA ASN A 99 -13.90 -12.22 5.18
C ASN A 99 -12.56 -12.90 4.88
N ASN A 100 -11.46 -12.13 4.83
CA ASN A 100 -10.13 -12.64 4.50
C ASN A 100 -9.23 -12.76 5.72
N TRP A 101 -9.49 -12.01 6.80
CA TRP A 101 -8.63 -12.00 7.99
C TRP A 101 -8.54 -13.37 8.64
N MET A 102 -7.32 -13.79 8.93
CA MET A 102 -7.03 -15.00 9.68
C MET A 102 -6.06 -14.67 10.81
N PRO A 103 -6.23 -15.25 12.02
CA PRO A 103 -5.27 -15.07 13.12
C PRO A 103 -3.85 -15.54 12.79
N ALA A 104 -3.63 -16.30 11.72
CA ALA A 104 -2.31 -16.69 11.25
C ALA A 104 -1.58 -15.59 10.44
N TYR A 105 -2.22 -14.44 10.22
CA TYR A 105 -1.58 -13.28 9.61
C TYR A 105 -0.88 -12.44 10.68
N ASP A 106 0.39 -12.11 10.41
CA ASP A 106 1.26 -11.30 11.25
C ASP A 106 1.49 -9.92 10.62
N LEU A 107 2.13 -9.04 11.38
CA LEU A 107 2.53 -7.71 10.91
C LEU A 107 3.43 -7.77 9.67
N LYS A 108 4.24 -8.82 9.50
CA LYS A 108 5.09 -9.01 8.31
C LYS A 108 4.24 -9.16 7.05
N LYS A 109 3.25 -10.07 7.06
CA LYS A 109 2.33 -10.26 5.92
C LYS A 109 1.55 -8.99 5.60
N LEU A 110 1.13 -8.25 6.62
CA LEU A 110 0.49 -6.95 6.44
C LEU A 110 1.41 -5.94 5.77
N MET A 111 2.67 -5.85 6.19
CA MET A 111 3.65 -4.98 5.54
C MET A 111 3.92 -5.40 4.09
N THR A 112 4.05 -6.70 3.82
CA THR A 112 4.22 -7.22 2.45
C THR A 112 3.04 -6.84 1.55
N GLU A 113 1.81 -6.92 2.05
CA GLU A 113 0.63 -6.48 1.31
C GLU A 113 0.66 -4.97 1.03
N ILE A 114 0.99 -4.15 2.04
CA ILE A 114 1.08 -2.70 1.90
C ILE A 114 2.08 -2.33 0.79
N GLU A 115 3.25 -2.99 0.76
CA GLU A 115 4.25 -2.77 -0.29
C GLU A 115 3.73 -3.18 -1.68
N LYS A 116 3.01 -4.30 -1.79
CA LYS A 116 2.34 -4.70 -3.05
C LYS A 116 1.36 -3.62 -3.53
N ILE A 117 0.54 -3.05 -2.62
CA ILE A 117 -0.41 -1.98 -2.98
C ILE A 117 0.34 -0.71 -3.38
N LYS A 118 1.42 -0.33 -2.68
CA LYS A 118 2.28 0.79 -3.09
C LYS A 118 2.82 0.62 -4.51
N GLN A 119 3.28 -0.57 -4.87
CA GLN A 119 3.75 -0.88 -6.22
C GLN A 119 2.65 -0.73 -7.27
N ILE A 120 1.43 -1.22 -7.01
CA ILE A 120 0.28 -1.04 -7.92
C ILE A 120 -0.03 0.45 -8.12
N LYS A 121 -0.02 1.23 -7.04
CA LYS A 121 -0.26 2.69 -7.12
C LYS A 121 0.86 3.39 -7.88
N GLN A 122 2.11 2.99 -7.70
CA GLN A 122 3.24 3.55 -8.44
C GLN A 122 3.13 3.26 -9.94
N LYS A 123 2.82 2.00 -10.32
CA LYS A 123 2.56 1.64 -11.72
C LYS A 123 1.39 2.44 -12.32
N THR A 124 0.33 2.64 -11.54
CA THR A 124 -0.81 3.48 -11.97
C THR A 124 -0.37 4.91 -12.26
N LYS A 125 0.50 5.51 -11.44
CA LYS A 125 1.05 6.85 -11.69
C LYS A 125 1.86 6.88 -12.99
N TYR A 126 2.70 5.88 -13.23
CA TYR A 126 3.48 5.80 -14.47
C TYR A 126 2.59 5.70 -15.70
N ILE A 127 1.57 4.82 -15.69
CA ILE A 127 0.61 4.72 -16.79
C ILE A 127 -0.06 6.08 -17.06
N MET A 128 -0.56 6.74 -16.02
CA MET A 128 -1.20 8.05 -16.17
C MET A 128 -0.23 9.11 -16.73
N MET A 129 1.02 9.11 -16.27
CA MET A 129 2.05 10.05 -16.75
C MET A 129 2.40 9.78 -18.22
N THR A 130 2.62 8.52 -18.59
CA THR A 130 2.90 8.13 -19.98
C THR A 130 1.75 8.52 -20.88
N GLU A 131 0.49 8.31 -20.47
CA GLU A 131 -0.68 8.74 -21.25
C GLU A 131 -0.71 10.26 -21.44
N ILE A 132 -0.42 11.05 -20.41
CA ILE A 132 -0.34 12.52 -20.51
C ILE A 132 0.74 12.93 -21.51
N VAL A 133 1.95 12.39 -21.34
CA VAL A 133 3.09 12.68 -22.21
C VAL A 133 2.77 12.28 -23.65
N CYS A 134 2.27 11.07 -23.90
CA CYS A 134 1.91 10.62 -25.24
C CYS A 134 0.83 11.48 -25.88
N ASN A 135 -0.16 11.96 -25.13
CA ASN A 135 -1.19 12.86 -25.66
C ASN A 135 -0.61 14.23 -26.01
N ASP A 136 0.24 14.79 -25.14
CA ASP A 136 0.92 16.06 -25.38
C ASP A 136 1.84 15.98 -26.61
N PHE A 137 2.55 14.87 -26.78
CA PHE A 137 3.38 14.62 -27.97
C PHE A 137 2.55 14.35 -29.22
N SER A 138 1.48 13.56 -29.14
CA SER A 138 0.61 13.29 -30.29
C SER A 138 -0.06 14.57 -30.80
N TYR A 139 -0.44 15.47 -29.88
CA TYR A 139 -0.93 16.81 -30.23
C TYR A 139 0.15 17.65 -30.92
N ARG A 140 1.40 17.61 -30.43
CA ARG A 140 2.54 18.31 -31.06
C ARG A 140 2.95 17.73 -32.42
N ILE A 141 2.74 16.42 -32.64
CA ILE A 141 3.11 15.74 -33.89
C ILE A 141 2.06 15.93 -34.99
N HIS A 142 0.81 16.23 -34.63
CA HIS A 142 -0.14 16.78 -35.61
C HIS A 142 0.33 18.13 -36.21
N ASP A 143 1.25 18.84 -35.56
CA ASP A 143 1.93 20.04 -36.08
C ASP A 143 3.33 19.76 -36.66
N ASN A 144 3.91 18.55 -36.51
CA ASN A 144 5.12 18.12 -37.24
C ASN A 144 5.42 16.61 -37.11
N VAL A 145 5.31 15.92 -38.25
CA VAL A 145 5.83 14.61 -38.71
C VAL A 145 6.40 13.61 -37.68
N ASN A 146 5.65 12.49 -37.53
CA ASN A 146 5.88 11.11 -37.07
C ASN A 146 7.27 10.48 -36.75
N ALA A 147 8.40 11.19 -36.75
CA ALA A 147 9.72 10.57 -36.49
C ALA A 147 10.10 10.47 -34.99
N ASP A 148 9.48 11.27 -34.12
CA ASP A 148 9.99 11.46 -32.74
C ASP A 148 9.42 10.50 -31.68
N ILE A 149 8.31 9.80 -31.94
CA ILE A 149 7.66 8.95 -30.92
C ILE A 149 8.51 7.72 -30.58
N GLU A 150 9.10 7.05 -31.59
CA GLU A 150 10.00 5.92 -31.35
C GLU A 150 11.23 6.36 -30.54
N HIS A 151 11.75 7.56 -30.80
CA HIS A 151 12.95 8.06 -30.14
C HIS A 151 12.71 8.44 -28.67
N VAL A 152 11.54 8.99 -28.34
CA VAL A 152 11.16 9.33 -26.95
C VAL A 152 10.86 8.07 -26.13
N ILE A 153 10.21 7.06 -26.71
CA ILE A 153 9.96 5.79 -26.03
C ILE A 153 11.28 5.04 -25.77
N LEU A 154 12.19 5.02 -26.75
CA LEU A 154 13.51 4.40 -26.59
C LEU A 154 14.40 5.17 -25.60
N GLY A 155 14.33 6.50 -25.55
CA GLY A 155 15.11 7.33 -24.62
C GLY A 155 14.61 7.31 -23.16
N PHE A 156 13.39 6.81 -22.91
CA PHE A 156 12.86 6.62 -21.55
C PHE A 156 13.07 5.19 -21.03
N LEU A 157 13.37 4.24 -21.91
CA LEU A 157 13.51 2.82 -21.59
C LEU A 157 14.98 2.33 -21.56
N TYR A 158 15.94 3.20 -21.86
CA TYR A 158 17.39 3.03 -21.66
C TYR A 158 17.95 4.24 -20.91
#